data_AF-F0G8Z9-F1
#
_entry.id   AF-F0G8Z9-F1
#
_cell.length_a   1.000
_cell.length_b   1.000
_cell.length_c   1.000
_cell.angle_alpha   90.00
_cell.angle_beta   90.00
_cell.angle_gamma   90.00
#
_symmetry.space_group_name_H-M   'P 1'
#
loop_
_entity.id
_entity.type
_entity.pdbx_description
1 polymer ?
#
loop_
_entity_poly.entity_id
_entity_poly.type
_entity_poly.pdbx_seq_one_letter_code
_entity_poly.pdbx_strand_id
1 'polypeptide(L)'
;MVNAPHPVAAGLPAGVTDVYGRQAPMSWGKPGLGATTIATVYGQPDKAAIFAYEKGATMDYEALAPARRVMFFLDNDTFVNLSPAGLALFDAAIDWAAGRR
;
A
#
# COMPACT_ATOMS: atom_id res chain seq x y z
N MET A 1 -7.96 4.83 -2.94
CA MET A 1 -8.11 3.39 -3.25
C MET A 1 -8.38 3.20 -4.73
N VAL A 2 -7.55 2.40 -5.41
CA VAL A 2 -7.72 2.03 -6.83
C VAL A 2 -8.06 0.55 -7.02
N ASN A 3 -7.69 -0.32 -6.06
CA ASN A 3 -8.05 -1.74 -6.06
C ASN A 3 -8.63 -2.17 -4.70
N ALA A 4 -9.91 -1.89 -4.49
CA ALA A 4 -10.63 -2.16 -3.23
C ALA A 4 -10.83 -3.65 -2.89
N PRO A 5 -11.01 -4.58 -3.84
CA PRO A 5 -11.13 -6.01 -3.52
C PRO A 5 -9.85 -6.65 -2.94
N HIS A 6 -8.69 -6.01 -3.06
CA HIS A 6 -7.42 -6.60 -2.60
C HIS A 6 -7.39 -6.72 -1.06
N PRO A 7 -6.85 -7.80 -0.45
CA PRO A 7 -6.82 -7.94 1.00
C PRO A 7 -6.13 -6.79 1.74
N VAL A 8 -5.08 -6.21 1.16
CA VAL A 8 -4.39 -5.03 1.74
C VAL A 8 -5.28 -3.77 1.80
N ALA A 9 -6.37 -3.71 1.05
CA ALA A 9 -7.34 -2.61 1.11
C ALA A 9 -8.14 -2.55 2.42
N ALA A 10 -7.98 -3.53 3.32
CA ALA A 10 -8.69 -3.61 4.60
C ALA A 10 -10.24 -3.54 4.49
N GLY A 11 -10.79 -3.87 3.32
CA GLY A 11 -12.24 -3.76 3.06
C GLY A 11 -12.74 -2.32 2.87
N LEU A 12 -11.84 -1.34 2.78
CA LEU A 12 -12.20 0.03 2.47
C LEU A 12 -12.74 0.13 1.03
N PRO A 13 -13.81 0.92 0.80
CA PRO A 13 -14.38 1.07 -0.52
C PRO A 13 -13.41 1.76 -1.49
N ALA A 14 -13.69 1.62 -2.79
CA ALA A 14 -13.00 2.40 -3.81
C ALA A 14 -13.28 3.90 -3.61
N GLY A 15 -12.31 4.75 -3.95
CA GLY A 15 -12.42 6.21 -3.78
C GLY A 15 -11.35 6.82 -2.89
N VAL A 16 -11.60 8.02 -2.40
CA VAL A 16 -10.68 8.80 -1.57
C VAL A 16 -10.84 8.40 -0.11
N THR A 17 -9.73 8.27 0.61
CA THR A 17 -9.72 7.96 2.04
C THR A 17 -8.60 8.74 2.70
N ASP A 18 -8.92 9.42 3.80
CA ASP A 18 -7.93 10.10 4.62
C ASP A 18 -7.21 9.09 5.52
N VAL A 19 -5.94 8.87 5.23
CA VAL A 19 -5.10 7.88 5.93
C VAL A 19 -4.31 8.48 7.10
N TYR A 20 -4.23 9.80 7.18
CA TYR A 20 -3.64 10.53 8.29
C TYR A 20 -4.68 11.38 9.02
N GLY A 21 -4.50 11.58 10.32
CA GLY A 21 -5.33 12.49 11.12
C GLY A 21 -5.00 13.97 10.92
N ARG A 22 -3.75 14.27 10.49
CA ARG A 22 -3.27 15.61 10.13
C ARG A 22 -2.47 15.52 8.84
N GLN A 23 -2.34 16.63 8.09
CA GLN A 23 -1.48 16.63 6.91
C GLN A 23 -0.04 16.24 7.27
N ALA A 24 0.53 15.31 6.51
CA ALA A 24 1.86 14.78 6.68
C ALA A 24 2.44 14.36 5.32
N PRO A 25 3.78 14.32 5.18
CA PRO A 25 4.41 13.77 3.99
C PRO A 25 4.02 12.31 3.78
N MET A 26 4.08 11.90 2.52
CA MET A 26 3.72 10.55 2.10
C MET A 26 4.74 10.03 1.10
N SER A 27 5.33 8.89 1.41
CA SER A 27 6.19 8.15 0.49
C SER A 27 5.36 7.50 -0.61
N TRP A 28 5.97 7.34 -1.79
CA TRP A 28 5.33 6.69 -2.94
C TRP A 28 6.40 6.02 -3.80
N GLY A 29 5.97 5.12 -4.68
CA GLY A 29 6.85 4.45 -5.64
C GLY A 29 6.20 4.24 -7.00
N LYS A 30 7.01 3.76 -7.94
CA LYS A 30 6.58 3.26 -9.25
C LYS A 30 6.78 1.75 -9.28
N PRO A 31 5.73 0.94 -9.07
CA PRO A 31 5.89 -0.50 -9.09
C PRO A 31 6.23 -1.02 -10.50
N GLY A 32 7.09 -2.05 -10.56
CA GLY A 32 7.20 -2.92 -11.74
C GLY A 32 5.91 -3.69 -12.04
N LEU A 33 5.81 -4.24 -13.27
CA LEU A 33 4.57 -4.81 -13.84
C LEU A 33 3.95 -5.96 -13.04
N GLY A 34 4.73 -6.67 -12.22
CA GLY A 34 4.21 -7.76 -11.38
C GLY A 34 3.51 -7.29 -10.10
N ALA A 35 3.42 -5.98 -9.85
CA ALA A 35 2.75 -5.47 -8.67
C ALA A 35 1.24 -5.28 -8.88
N THR A 36 0.51 -5.37 -7.79
CA THR A 36 -0.86 -4.87 -7.69
C THR A 36 -0.86 -3.51 -6.99
N THR A 37 -1.20 -2.45 -7.71
CA THR A 37 -1.43 -1.12 -7.10
C THR A 37 -2.76 -1.12 -6.35
N ILE A 38 -2.72 -0.74 -5.08
CA ILE A 38 -3.86 -0.76 -4.16
C ILE A 38 -4.38 0.66 -3.92
N ALA A 39 -3.47 1.62 -3.73
CA ALA A 39 -3.79 3.03 -3.55
C ALA A 39 -2.75 3.94 -4.22
N THR A 40 -3.20 5.09 -4.69
CA THR A 40 -2.38 6.16 -5.25
C THR A 40 -2.58 7.45 -4.46
N VAL A 41 -1.62 8.35 -4.56
CA VAL A 41 -1.73 9.69 -3.97
C VAL A 41 -2.85 10.46 -4.66
N TYR A 42 -3.67 11.18 -3.89
CA TYR A 42 -4.78 11.97 -4.43
C TYR A 42 -4.31 12.97 -5.49
N GLY A 43 -5.01 12.99 -6.63
CA GLY A 43 -4.66 13.83 -7.78
C GLY A 43 -3.38 13.43 -8.51
N GLN A 44 -2.70 12.36 -8.10
CA GLN A 44 -1.40 11.93 -8.64
C GLN A 44 -1.43 10.42 -8.94
N PRO A 45 -2.13 9.99 -10.01
CA PRO A 45 -2.37 8.58 -10.30
C PRO A 45 -1.09 7.77 -10.55
N ASP A 46 -0.01 8.40 -11.01
CA ASP A 46 1.28 7.75 -11.28
C ASP A 46 2.14 7.55 -10.02
N LYS A 47 1.64 7.96 -8.85
CA LYS A 47 2.33 7.82 -7.55
C LYS A 47 1.60 6.80 -6.71
N ALA A 48 2.04 5.55 -6.77
CA ALA A 48 1.49 4.48 -5.96
C ALA A 48 1.91 4.67 -4.49
N ALA A 49 0.92 4.84 -3.62
CA ALA A 49 1.11 4.98 -2.17
C ALA A 49 1.07 3.61 -1.47
N ILE A 50 0.31 2.66 -2.03
CA ILE A 50 0.29 1.27 -1.56
C ILE A 50 0.29 0.36 -2.78
N PHE A 51 1.26 -0.54 -2.86
CA PHE A 51 1.31 -1.61 -3.85
C PHE A 51 1.93 -2.87 -3.25
N ALA A 52 1.55 -4.02 -3.80
CA ALA A 52 1.96 -5.31 -3.28
C ALA A 52 2.47 -6.25 -4.40
N TYR A 53 3.42 -7.10 -4.05
CA TYR A 53 3.94 -8.18 -4.88
C TYR A 53 3.67 -9.51 -4.21
N GLU A 54 3.08 -10.45 -4.94
CA GLU A 54 3.04 -11.85 -4.52
C GLU A 54 4.44 -12.48 -4.54
N LYS A 55 4.61 -13.59 -3.82
CA LYS A 55 5.84 -14.39 -3.93
C LYS A 55 6.03 -14.84 -5.38
N GLY A 56 7.23 -14.65 -5.91
CA GLY A 56 7.60 -14.97 -7.29
C GLY A 56 7.21 -13.91 -8.31
N ALA A 57 6.51 -12.84 -7.92
CA ALA A 57 6.18 -11.76 -8.83
C ALA A 57 7.43 -10.98 -9.26
N THR A 58 7.43 -10.55 -10.52
CA THR A 58 8.50 -9.70 -11.09
C THR A 58 8.40 -8.30 -10.49
N MET A 59 9.45 -7.90 -9.82
CA MET A 59 9.65 -6.54 -9.33
C MET A 59 10.43 -5.71 -10.35
N ASP A 60 10.77 -4.49 -9.96
CA ASP A 60 11.68 -3.66 -10.73
C ASP A 60 13.05 -4.35 -10.95
N TYR A 61 13.69 -4.05 -12.07
CA TYR A 61 14.94 -4.67 -12.52
C TYR A 61 14.91 -6.21 -12.65
N GLU A 62 13.75 -6.78 -13.02
CA GLU A 62 13.57 -8.23 -13.25
C GLU A 62 13.83 -9.12 -12.02
N ALA A 63 14.00 -8.53 -10.84
CA ALA A 63 14.17 -9.28 -9.61
C ALA A 63 12.85 -9.95 -9.22
N LEU A 64 12.91 -11.22 -8.79
CA LEU A 64 11.73 -11.91 -8.28
C LEU A 64 11.53 -11.65 -6.79
N ALA A 65 10.28 -11.53 -6.36
CA ALA A 65 9.94 -11.44 -4.95
C ALA A 65 10.14 -12.81 -4.24
N PRO A 66 11.09 -12.97 -3.29
CA PRO A 66 11.30 -14.24 -2.59
C PRO A 66 10.15 -14.56 -1.60
N ALA A 67 9.40 -13.53 -1.18
CA ALA A 67 8.19 -13.60 -0.38
C ALA A 67 7.27 -12.44 -0.76
N ARG A 68 6.05 -12.42 -0.21
CA ARG A 68 5.13 -11.28 -0.37
C ARG A 68 5.81 -9.99 0.09
N ARG A 69 5.64 -8.91 -0.69
CA ARG A 69 6.17 -7.58 -0.36
C ARG A 69 5.08 -6.54 -0.47
N VAL A 70 5.10 -5.56 0.43
CA VAL A 70 4.21 -4.40 0.40
C VAL A 70 5.05 -3.15 0.50
N MET A 71 4.85 -2.22 -0.42
CA MET A 71 5.24 -0.82 -0.21
C MET A 71 4.06 -0.11 0.45
N PHE A 72 4.36 0.64 1.50
CA PHE A 72 3.37 1.36 2.28
C PHE A 72 3.81 2.81 2.43
N PHE A 73 2.85 3.72 2.44
CA PHE A 73 3.05 5.16 2.21
C PHE A 73 3.73 5.93 3.35
N LEU A 74 4.00 5.26 4.47
CA LEU A 74 4.54 5.88 5.68
C LEU A 74 5.95 6.45 5.49
N ASP A 75 6.26 7.42 6.32
CA ASP A 75 7.60 7.97 6.54
C ASP A 75 8.02 7.71 8.00
N ASN A 76 9.25 8.03 8.36
CA ASN A 76 9.88 7.66 9.63
C ASN A 76 9.08 8.08 10.88
N ASP A 77 8.38 9.21 10.85
CA ASP A 77 7.66 9.80 11.99
C ASP A 77 6.14 9.85 11.82
N THR A 78 5.59 9.34 10.71
CA THR A 78 4.17 9.53 10.38
C THR A 78 3.25 8.42 10.91
N PHE A 79 3.79 7.33 11.44
CA PHE A 79 3.00 6.21 11.97
C PHE A 79 2.01 6.67 13.06
N VAL A 80 2.47 7.50 14.00
CA VAL A 80 1.64 8.00 15.11
C VAL A 80 0.52 8.95 14.66
N ASN A 81 0.55 9.39 13.40
CA ASN A 81 -0.44 10.27 12.79
C ASN A 81 -1.46 9.50 11.91
N LEU A 82 -1.42 8.17 11.88
CA LEU A 82 -2.41 7.39 11.13
C LEU A 82 -3.83 7.64 11.65
N SER A 83 -4.76 7.82 10.72
CA SER A 83 -6.19 7.78 11.02
C SER A 83 -6.62 6.33 11.34
N PRO A 84 -7.83 6.09 11.88
CA PRO A 84 -8.34 4.72 12.03
C PRO A 84 -8.34 3.91 10.73
N ALA A 85 -8.64 4.55 9.59
CA ALA A 85 -8.58 3.90 8.28
C ALA A 85 -7.13 3.61 7.85
N GLY A 86 -6.20 4.54 8.11
CA GLY A 86 -4.78 4.34 7.86
C GLY A 86 -4.18 3.19 8.68
N LEU A 87 -4.58 3.08 9.95
CA LEU A 87 -4.16 1.98 10.82
C LEU A 87 -4.73 0.63 10.33
N ALA A 88 -6.01 0.58 9.94
CA ALA A 88 -6.60 -0.64 9.38
C ALA A 88 -5.89 -1.11 8.09
N LEU A 89 -5.48 -0.17 7.22
CA LEU A 89 -4.67 -0.47 6.04
C LEU A 89 -3.30 -1.03 6.42
N PHE A 90 -2.67 -0.47 7.45
CA PHE A 90 -1.38 -0.94 7.93
C PHE A 90 -1.46 -2.37 8.48
N ASP A 91 -2.44 -2.65 9.34
CA ASP A 91 -2.64 -3.99 9.89
C ASP A 91 -2.91 -5.01 8.78
N ALA A 92 -3.78 -4.68 7.81
CA ALA A 92 -4.06 -5.53 6.67
C ALA A 92 -2.83 -5.76 5.77
N ALA A 93 -1.97 -4.76 5.60
CA ALA A 93 -0.72 -4.87 4.88
C ALA A 93 0.25 -5.84 5.55
N ILE A 94 0.42 -5.73 6.88
CA ILE A 94 1.29 -6.61 7.67
C ILE A 94 0.75 -8.04 7.66
N ASP A 95 -0.55 -8.24 7.89
CA ASP A 95 -1.17 -9.56 7.90
C ASP A 95 -1.03 -10.27 6.56
N TRP A 96 -1.30 -9.56 5.47
CA TRP A 96 -1.16 -10.12 4.13
C TRP A 96 0.29 -10.47 3.81
N ALA A 97 1.24 -9.57 4.12
CA ALA A 97 2.66 -9.80 3.88
C ALA A 97 3.20 -10.98 4.69
N ALA A 98 2.70 -11.18 5.91
CA ALA A 98 3.03 -12.31 6.78
C ALA A 98 2.32 -13.63 6.39
N GLY A 99 1.43 -13.63 5.40
CA GLY A 99 0.66 -14.82 5.00
C GLY A 99 -0.48 -15.18 5.94
N ARG A 100 -0.94 -14.24 6.77
CA ARG A 100 -2.07 -14.41 7.71
C ARG A 100 -3.42 -14.01 7.09
N ARG A 101 -3.40 -13.47 5.88
CA ARG A 101 -4.56 -13.02 5.10
C ARG A 101 -4.41 -13.39 3.62
#